data_AF-A0A3A0BAZ8-F1
#
_entry.id   AF-A0A3A0BAZ8-F1
#
_cell.length_a   1.000
_cell.length_b   1.000
_cell.length_c   1.000
_cell.angle_alpha   90.00
_cell.angle_beta   90.00
_cell.angle_gamma   90.00
#
_symmetry.space_group_name_H-M   'P 1'
#
loop_
_entity.id
_entity.type
_entity.pdbx_description
1 polymer ?
#
loop_
_entity_poly.entity_id
_entity_poly.type
_entity_poly.pdbx_seq_one_letter_code
_entity_poly.pdbx_strand_id
1 'polypeptide(L)'
;MLQLKINNMRVIIIIPLLFLLVSVNSCGEKNDKDKPTVENTGDKVKENGQQTEGEVNKKPAEDKKKVDSSNDLGMTPGLPPDYPEDVPQPPGGKVLGSLNSSEGTVVTFESTESIPAIVDHYKSKLKDAGYELSEGGEMLITDQGGLIGWKKGEKEVSLMLGRDTEKGISSVVVTYN
;
A
#
# COMPACT_ATOMS: atom_id res chain seq x y z
N MET A 1 3.48 13.59 -61.62
CA MET A 1 2.98 12.20 -61.58
C MET A 1 4.17 11.26 -61.70
N LEU A 2 4.22 10.27 -60.80
CA LEU A 2 5.13 9.11 -60.71
C LEU A 2 6.64 9.36 -60.77
N GLN A 3 7.32 9.18 -59.63
CA GLN A 3 8.60 8.46 -59.60
C GLN A 3 8.71 7.65 -58.31
N LEU A 4 8.56 6.33 -58.45
CA LEU A 4 8.99 5.33 -57.49
C LEU A 4 10.51 5.19 -57.64
N LYS A 5 11.29 5.43 -56.58
CA LYS A 5 12.74 5.18 -56.60
C LYS A 5 13.16 4.44 -55.33
N ILE A 6 13.31 3.12 -55.52
CA ILE A 6 14.01 2.22 -54.62
C ILE A 6 15.47 2.66 -54.56
N ASN A 7 15.97 2.97 -53.36
CA ASN A 7 17.35 2.69 -53.00
C ASN A 7 17.56 2.79 -51.49
N ASN A 8 18.53 1.99 -51.00
CA ASN A 8 19.15 1.98 -49.67
C ASN A 8 18.81 0.76 -48.78
N MET A 9 18.92 -0.39 -49.43
CA MET A 9 19.73 -1.54 -49.01
C MET A 9 20.97 -1.14 -48.17
N ARG A 10 20.82 -0.88 -46.85
CA ARG A 10 21.95 -0.72 -45.90
C ARG A 10 21.64 -1.05 -44.43
N VAL A 11 20.52 -1.69 -44.09
CA VAL A 11 20.21 -2.03 -42.69
C VAL A 11 19.72 -3.48 -42.58
N ILE A 12 20.42 -4.39 -43.27
CA ILE A 12 20.39 -5.82 -42.99
C ILE A 12 21.85 -6.23 -42.82
N ILE A 13 22.15 -6.90 -41.71
CA ILE A 13 23.45 -7.39 -41.23
C ILE A 13 24.15 -6.40 -40.27
N ILE A 14 24.60 -6.90 -39.11
CA ILE A 14 25.20 -6.23 -37.91
C ILE A 14 24.09 -5.90 -36.88
N ILE A 15 23.63 -6.76 -35.95
CA ILE A 15 24.33 -7.53 -34.91
C ILE A 15 23.35 -8.57 -34.30
N PRO A 16 23.63 -9.88 -34.37
CA PRO A 16 23.08 -10.87 -33.45
C PRO A 16 24.23 -11.51 -32.67
N LEU A 17 24.70 -10.88 -31.58
CA LEU A 17 25.71 -11.49 -30.71
C LEU A 17 25.79 -10.79 -29.34
N LEU A 18 24.80 -11.00 -28.48
CA LEU A 18 25.00 -10.88 -27.02
C LEU A 18 24.06 -11.81 -26.26
N PHE A 19 24.09 -13.08 -26.66
CA PHE A 19 23.69 -14.21 -25.84
C PHE A 19 24.97 -14.73 -25.18
N LEU A 20 25.21 -14.39 -23.91
CA LEU A 20 26.02 -15.11 -22.92
C LEU A 20 26.41 -14.16 -21.80
N LEU A 21 25.70 -14.25 -20.67
CA LEU A 21 26.26 -14.20 -19.31
C LEU A 21 25.11 -14.45 -18.32
N VAL A 22 24.68 -15.71 -18.28
CA VAL A 22 23.95 -16.29 -17.15
C VAL A 22 25.02 -16.66 -16.12
N SER A 23 25.25 -15.79 -15.13
CA SER A 23 25.99 -16.15 -13.92
C SER A 23 25.00 -16.70 -12.90
N VAL A 24 24.90 -18.02 -12.90
CA VAL A 24 24.34 -18.81 -11.80
C VAL A 24 25.21 -18.60 -10.56
N ASN A 25 24.74 -17.82 -9.58
CA ASN A 25 25.23 -17.93 -8.21
C ASN A 25 24.53 -19.13 -7.55
N SER A 26 25.12 -20.30 -7.80
CA SER A 26 24.87 -21.54 -7.08
C SER A 26 25.68 -21.52 -5.79
N CYS A 27 25.01 -21.37 -4.65
CA CYS A 27 25.58 -21.68 -3.34
C CYS A 27 24.65 -22.69 -2.65
N GLY A 28 24.96 -23.97 -2.81
CA GLY A 28 24.70 -24.99 -1.77
C GLY A 28 25.85 -24.91 -0.75
N GLU A 29 25.78 -25.34 0.50
CA GLU A 29 25.02 -26.44 1.10
C GLU A 29 24.89 -26.22 2.63
N LYS A 30 23.96 -26.99 3.20
CA LYS A 30 23.38 -27.06 4.55
C LYS A 30 24.38 -27.13 5.72
N ASN A 31 23.93 -26.67 6.90
CA ASN A 31 23.90 -27.52 8.10
C ASN A 31 22.93 -27.01 9.17
N ASP A 32 22.34 -27.99 9.85
CA ASP A 32 21.23 -28.01 10.79
C ASP A 32 21.51 -27.38 12.18
N LYS A 33 20.40 -27.17 12.91
CA LYS A 33 20.22 -26.95 14.36
C LYS A 33 20.37 -25.51 14.88
N ASP A 34 19.23 -24.87 15.12
CA ASP A 34 18.69 -24.87 16.49
C ASP A 34 17.21 -24.44 16.51
N LYS A 35 16.36 -25.35 17.00
CA LYS A 35 15.04 -25.02 17.53
C LYS A 35 15.24 -24.44 18.93
N PRO A 36 14.59 -23.33 19.28
CA PRO A 36 14.06 -23.17 20.62
C PRO A 36 12.61 -23.64 20.59
N THR A 37 12.42 -24.84 21.13
CA THR A 37 11.18 -25.25 21.78
C THR A 37 10.74 -24.15 22.74
N VAL A 38 9.61 -23.50 22.49
CA VAL A 38 8.88 -22.80 23.56
C VAL A 38 7.77 -23.73 23.99
N GLU A 39 7.95 -24.25 25.21
CA GLU A 39 7.01 -25.09 25.92
C GLU A 39 5.63 -24.43 26.00
N ASN A 40 4.62 -25.20 25.60
CA ASN A 40 3.29 -25.07 26.17
C ASN A 40 3.40 -25.39 27.67
N THR A 41 3.26 -24.39 28.52
CA THR A 41 2.78 -24.60 29.89
C THR A 41 1.47 -23.83 30.03
N GLY A 42 0.41 -24.58 30.31
CA GLY A 42 -0.94 -24.07 30.44
C GLY A 42 -1.23 -23.35 31.75
N ASP A 43 -2.51 -23.04 31.87
CA ASP A 43 -3.25 -22.66 33.07
C ASP A 43 -2.95 -21.32 33.74
N LYS A 44 -3.83 -20.33 33.47
CA LYS A 44 -4.94 -20.07 34.39
C LYS A 44 -5.96 -19.09 33.80
N VAL A 45 -7.12 -19.65 33.46
CA VAL A 45 -8.39 -18.93 33.51
C VAL A 45 -8.64 -18.53 34.96
N LYS A 46 -8.77 -17.23 35.22
CA LYS A 46 -9.53 -16.72 36.38
C LYS A 46 -10.51 -15.68 35.88
N GLU A 47 -11.67 -16.20 35.54
CA GLU A 47 -12.96 -15.57 35.75
C GLU A 47 -13.02 -15.07 37.20
N ASN A 48 -13.30 -13.78 37.38
CA ASN A 48 -14.03 -13.33 38.56
C ASN A 48 -14.81 -12.08 38.17
N GLY A 49 -16.13 -12.24 38.07
CA GLY A 49 -17.05 -11.14 37.94
C GLY A 49 -17.12 -10.34 39.24
N GLN A 50 -17.34 -9.03 39.11
CA GLN A 50 -18.04 -8.29 40.13
C GLN A 50 -18.76 -7.10 39.50
N GLN A 51 -20.08 -7.21 39.38
CA GLN A 51 -20.99 -6.08 39.26
C GLN A 51 -20.85 -5.20 40.50
N THR A 52 -20.72 -3.90 40.32
CA THR A 52 -21.39 -2.94 41.20
C THR A 52 -21.72 -1.69 40.41
N GLU A 53 -23.01 -1.35 40.42
CA GLU A 53 -23.60 -0.13 39.86
C GLU A 53 -23.10 1.11 40.62
N GLY A 54 -22.97 2.22 39.91
CA GLY A 54 -22.57 3.52 40.48
C GLY A 54 -22.49 4.61 39.41
N GLU A 55 -23.64 5.17 39.06
CA GLU A 55 -23.82 6.35 38.22
C GLU A 55 -23.19 7.60 38.87
N VAL A 56 -22.26 8.30 38.19
CA VAL A 56 -22.14 9.77 38.20
C VAL A 56 -21.46 10.27 36.92
N ASN A 57 -22.21 11.09 36.17
CA ASN A 57 -21.76 11.96 35.08
C ASN A 57 -20.42 12.68 35.35
N LYS A 58 -19.44 12.52 34.44
CA LYS A 58 -18.45 13.55 34.09
C LYS A 58 -17.73 13.20 32.78
N LYS A 59 -18.06 13.95 31.72
CA LYS A 59 -17.23 14.38 30.57
C LYS A 59 -16.05 13.47 30.19
N PRO A 60 -16.04 12.80 29.02
CA PRO A 60 -14.81 12.24 28.50
C PRO A 60 -13.93 13.39 28.01
N ALA A 61 -12.93 13.76 28.80
CA ALA A 61 -11.70 14.28 28.22
C ALA A 61 -11.09 13.09 27.49
N GLU A 62 -11.07 13.13 26.15
CA GLU A 62 -10.32 12.18 25.35
C GLU A 62 -8.84 12.42 25.61
N ASP A 63 -8.32 11.76 26.65
CA ASP A 63 -6.90 11.47 26.80
C ASP A 63 -6.49 10.65 25.57
N LYS A 64 -5.94 11.35 24.57
CA LYS A 64 -5.17 10.74 23.49
C LYS A 64 -3.96 10.08 24.11
N LYS A 65 -4.16 8.85 24.59
CA LYS A 65 -3.08 7.95 24.98
C LYS A 65 -2.25 7.72 23.72
N LYS A 66 -1.12 8.42 23.62
CA LYS A 66 -0.08 8.17 22.62
C LYS A 66 0.38 6.73 22.84
N VAL A 67 -0.19 5.80 22.08
CA VAL A 67 0.29 4.42 22.01
C VAL A 67 1.50 4.48 21.10
N ASP A 68 2.67 4.63 21.71
CA ASP A 68 3.95 4.52 21.04
C ASP A 68 4.22 3.02 20.76
N SER A 69 3.46 2.49 19.80
CA SER A 69 3.58 1.12 19.30
C SER A 69 4.17 1.19 17.89
N SER A 70 5.34 1.81 17.77
CA SER A 70 6.13 1.75 16.55
C SER A 70 6.51 0.29 16.30
N ASN A 71 6.17 -0.24 15.13
CA ASN A 71 6.67 -1.54 14.70
C ASN A 71 8.16 -1.44 14.29
N ASP A 72 8.80 -2.57 13.98
CA ASP A 72 10.22 -2.64 13.57
C ASP A 72 10.54 -1.80 12.31
N LEU A 73 9.52 -1.38 11.56
CA LEU A 73 9.63 -0.54 10.36
C LEU A 73 9.38 0.95 10.65
N GLY A 74 9.18 1.35 11.91
CA GLY A 74 8.94 2.75 12.27
C GLY A 74 7.51 3.25 11.99
N MET A 75 6.58 2.36 11.65
CA MET A 75 5.20 2.77 11.37
C MET A 75 4.44 3.05 12.65
N THR A 76 3.69 4.15 12.64
CA THR A 76 2.69 4.46 13.67
C THR A 76 1.39 3.75 13.34
N PRO A 77 0.76 3.02 14.28
CA PRO A 77 -0.52 2.37 14.03
C PRO A 77 -1.65 3.37 13.79
N GLY A 78 -2.57 3.02 12.90
CA GLY A 78 -3.77 3.81 12.62
C GLY A 78 -3.58 4.92 11.60
N LEU A 79 -4.60 5.77 11.49
CA LEU A 79 -4.62 6.91 10.57
C LEU A 79 -3.84 8.08 11.21
N PRO A 80 -2.92 8.73 10.49
CA PRO A 80 -2.19 9.85 11.04
C PRO A 80 -3.13 11.06 11.23
N PRO A 81 -2.88 11.93 12.21
CA PRO A 81 -3.78 13.05 12.54
C PRO A 81 -3.82 14.14 11.45
N ASP A 82 -2.87 14.14 10.53
CA ASP A 82 -2.75 15.06 9.40
C ASP A 82 -3.24 14.45 8.08
N TYR A 83 -3.94 13.30 8.12
CA TYR A 83 -4.51 12.71 6.92
C TYR A 83 -5.49 13.68 6.24
N PRO A 84 -5.38 13.95 4.93
CA PRO A 84 -6.18 14.97 4.28
C PRO A 84 -7.67 14.60 4.27
N GLU A 85 -8.53 15.53 4.70
CA GLU A 85 -9.99 15.30 4.73
C GLU A 85 -10.60 15.14 3.33
N ASP A 86 -9.91 15.64 2.30
CA ASP A 86 -10.31 15.59 0.89
C ASP A 86 -9.80 14.35 0.15
N VAL A 87 -9.05 13.46 0.82
CA VAL A 87 -8.61 12.16 0.30
C VAL A 87 -9.41 11.05 0.98
N PRO A 88 -10.14 10.21 0.24
CA PRO A 88 -10.94 9.15 0.88
C PRO A 88 -10.05 8.00 1.36
N GLN A 89 -10.56 7.24 2.33
CA GLN A 89 -10.06 5.89 2.62
C GLN A 89 -10.68 4.89 1.64
N PRO A 90 -10.06 3.73 1.37
CA PRO A 90 -10.68 2.75 0.49
C PRO A 90 -12.01 2.24 1.07
N PRO A 91 -13.00 1.91 0.22
CA PRO A 91 -14.26 1.34 0.67
C PRO A 91 -14.01 0.02 1.42
N GLY A 92 -14.70 -0.18 2.55
CA GLY A 92 -14.45 -1.34 3.43
C GLY A 92 -13.03 -1.39 4.01
N GLY A 93 -12.30 -0.26 3.98
CA GLY A 93 -10.90 -0.16 4.35
C GLY A 93 -10.66 -0.20 5.85
N LYS A 94 -9.64 -0.96 6.25
CA LYS A 94 -9.03 -0.93 7.58
C LYS A 94 -7.64 -0.32 7.46
N VAL A 95 -7.38 0.73 8.23
CA VAL A 95 -6.03 1.30 8.33
C VAL A 95 -5.10 0.38 9.11
N LEU A 96 -3.92 0.10 8.56
CA LEU A 96 -2.87 -0.67 9.21
C LEU A 96 -1.91 0.24 9.97
N GLY A 97 -1.51 1.34 9.34
CA GLY A 97 -0.59 2.30 9.92
C GLY A 97 -0.08 3.32 8.91
N SER A 98 0.78 4.19 9.40
CA SER A 98 1.35 5.29 8.64
C SER A 98 2.83 5.51 8.94
N LEU A 99 3.54 6.06 7.96
CA LEU A 99 4.93 6.46 8.05
C LEU A 99 5.09 7.84 7.41
N ASN A 100 5.71 8.78 8.13
CA ASN A 100 6.04 10.09 7.59
C ASN A 100 7.51 10.10 7.11
N SER A 101 7.76 10.64 5.93
CA SER A 101 9.08 10.70 5.30
C SER A 101 9.31 12.04 4.59
N SER A 102 10.51 12.27 4.07
CA SER A 102 10.81 13.46 3.25
C SER A 102 9.98 13.58 1.98
N GLU A 103 9.48 12.45 1.45
CA GLU A 103 8.69 12.39 0.21
C GLU A 103 7.18 12.54 0.46
N GLY A 104 6.77 12.67 1.73
CA GLY A 104 5.37 12.76 2.14
C GLY A 104 4.99 11.70 3.18
N THR A 105 3.71 11.70 3.54
CA THR A 105 3.13 10.74 4.49
C THR A 105 2.51 9.58 3.73
N VAL A 106 2.90 8.37 4.12
CA VAL A 106 2.38 7.10 3.60
C VAL A 106 1.40 6.51 4.61
N VAL A 107 0.25 6.04 4.13
CA VAL A 107 -0.74 5.32 4.93
C VAL A 107 -1.12 4.04 4.22
N THR A 108 -1.06 2.92 4.93
CA THR A 108 -1.40 1.60 4.40
C THR A 108 -2.76 1.15 4.91
N PHE A 109 -3.59 0.67 4.00
CA PHE A 109 -4.91 0.11 4.26
C PHE A 109 -5.02 -1.29 3.67
N GLU A 110 -5.89 -2.09 4.28
CA GLU A 110 -6.45 -3.31 3.67
C GLU A 110 -7.93 -3.08 3.38
N SER A 111 -8.41 -3.59 2.25
CA SER A 111 -9.81 -3.58 1.87
C SER A 111 -10.23 -4.95 1.35
N THR A 112 -11.50 -5.30 1.55
CA THR A 112 -12.11 -6.51 0.97
C THR A 112 -12.61 -6.28 -0.47
N GLU A 113 -12.65 -5.02 -0.91
CA GLU A 113 -13.12 -4.64 -2.24
C GLU A 113 -12.11 -4.99 -3.33
N SER A 114 -12.57 -5.10 -4.57
CA SER A 114 -11.72 -5.35 -5.73
C SER A 114 -10.91 -4.11 -6.11
N ILE A 115 -9.80 -4.31 -6.82
CA ILE A 115 -8.99 -3.18 -7.32
C ILE A 115 -9.82 -2.22 -8.19
N PRO A 116 -10.64 -2.68 -9.16
CA PRO A 116 -11.50 -1.78 -9.93
C PRO A 116 -12.47 -0.96 -9.07
N ALA A 117 -13.11 -1.57 -8.05
CA ALA A 117 -14.05 -0.86 -7.18
C ALA A 117 -13.34 0.23 -6.34
N ILE A 118 -12.14 -0.07 -5.84
CA ILE A 118 -11.31 0.91 -5.12
C ILE A 118 -10.92 2.06 -6.06
N VAL A 119 -10.47 1.74 -7.27
CA VAL A 119 -10.08 2.74 -8.28
C VAL A 119 -11.24 3.67 -8.61
N ASP A 120 -12.43 3.11 -8.89
CA ASP A 120 -13.62 3.91 -9.21
C ASP A 120 -14.04 4.81 -8.04
N HIS A 121 -13.95 4.30 -6.81
CA HIS A 121 -14.20 5.08 -5.61
C HIS A 121 -13.27 6.30 -5.51
N TYR A 122 -11.96 6.09 -5.63
CA TYR A 122 -10.97 7.17 -5.55
C TYR A 122 -11.12 8.15 -6.71
N LYS A 123 -11.29 7.67 -7.95
CA LYS A 123 -11.49 8.54 -9.12
C LYS A 123 -12.70 9.45 -8.95
N SER A 124 -13.82 8.93 -8.46
CA SER A 124 -15.01 9.75 -8.19
C SER A 124 -14.73 10.80 -7.11
N LYS A 125 -14.25 10.37 -5.94
CA LYS A 125 -14.10 11.23 -4.78
C LYS A 125 -13.02 12.30 -4.95
N LEU A 126 -11.86 11.93 -5.50
CA LEU A 126 -10.78 12.88 -5.73
C LEU A 126 -11.16 13.90 -6.81
N LYS A 127 -11.85 13.48 -7.87
CA LYS A 127 -12.37 14.41 -8.87
C LYS A 127 -13.40 15.39 -8.28
N ASP A 128 -14.32 14.90 -7.46
CA ASP A 128 -15.30 15.75 -6.76
C ASP A 128 -14.60 16.74 -5.80
N ALA A 129 -13.45 16.36 -5.24
CA ALA A 129 -12.60 17.19 -4.40
C ALA A 129 -11.65 18.14 -5.18
N GLY A 130 -11.75 18.17 -6.51
CA GLY A 130 -10.99 19.06 -7.39
C GLY A 130 -9.58 18.58 -7.74
N TYR A 131 -9.27 17.29 -7.50
CA TYR A 131 -8.03 16.70 -7.98
C TYR A 131 -8.13 16.31 -9.45
N GLU A 132 -7.02 16.46 -10.15
CA GLU A 132 -6.83 16.01 -11.51
C GLU A 132 -5.85 14.84 -11.53
N LEU A 133 -5.98 13.94 -12.50
CA LEU A 133 -4.95 12.91 -12.71
C LEU A 133 -3.64 13.57 -13.12
N SER A 134 -2.54 13.10 -12.54
CA SER A 134 -1.20 13.52 -12.96
C SER A 134 -0.93 13.07 -14.40
N GLU A 135 0.06 13.68 -15.07
CA GLU A 135 0.46 13.22 -16.40
C GLU A 135 1.06 11.81 -16.30
N GLY A 136 0.56 10.86 -17.10
CA GLY A 136 0.86 9.45 -16.88
C GLY A 136 0.34 8.92 -15.54
N GLY A 137 -0.63 9.61 -14.94
CA GLY A 137 -1.11 9.36 -13.58
C GLY A 137 -1.73 7.98 -13.42
N GLU A 138 -2.32 7.38 -14.46
CA GLU A 138 -2.76 5.99 -14.42
C GLU A 138 -1.69 5.08 -15.05
N MET A 139 -0.94 4.37 -14.20
CA MET A 139 0.02 3.35 -14.65
C MET A 139 -0.44 1.96 -14.22
N LEU A 140 -0.68 1.10 -15.21
CA LEU A 140 -0.90 -0.34 -15.04
C LEU A 140 -2.06 -0.69 -14.11
N ILE A 141 -3.26 -0.16 -14.37
CA ILE A 141 -4.46 -0.58 -13.62
C ILE A 141 -4.95 -1.92 -14.15
N THR A 142 -4.90 -2.91 -13.28
CA THR A 142 -5.34 -4.29 -13.53
C THR A 142 -6.13 -4.79 -12.32
N ASP A 143 -6.76 -5.96 -12.45
CA ASP A 143 -7.43 -6.60 -11.30
C ASP A 143 -6.47 -6.99 -10.17
N GLN A 144 -5.16 -7.03 -10.44
CA GLN A 144 -4.12 -7.40 -9.48
C GLN A 144 -3.50 -6.20 -8.77
N GLY A 145 -3.68 -4.99 -9.28
CA GLY A 145 -3.04 -3.81 -8.72
C GLY A 145 -2.86 -2.71 -9.75
N GLY A 146 -2.12 -1.68 -9.34
CA GLY A 146 -1.81 -0.54 -10.18
C GLY A 146 -1.28 0.65 -9.39
N LEU A 147 -0.87 1.68 -10.12
CA LEU A 147 -0.41 2.94 -9.58
C LEU A 147 -1.28 4.07 -10.14
N ILE A 148 -1.82 4.92 -9.26
CA ILE A 148 -2.56 6.09 -9.69
C ILE A 148 -2.08 7.36 -8.97
N GLY A 149 -1.72 8.39 -9.72
CA GLY A 149 -1.33 9.70 -9.22
C GLY A 149 -2.35 10.79 -9.53
N TRP A 150 -2.60 11.64 -8.56
CA TRP A 150 -3.45 12.83 -8.64
C TRP A 150 -2.74 14.06 -8.10
N LYS A 151 -3.19 15.23 -8.54
CA LYS A 151 -2.70 16.54 -8.11
C LYS A 151 -3.84 17.53 -7.90
N LYS A 152 -3.67 18.45 -6.94
CA LYS A 152 -4.51 19.63 -6.74
C LYS A 152 -3.66 20.80 -6.25
N GLY A 153 -3.28 21.69 -7.17
CA GLY A 153 -2.29 22.72 -6.87
C GLY A 153 -0.93 22.09 -6.57
N GLU A 154 -0.39 22.35 -5.38
CA GLU A 154 0.87 21.76 -4.89
C GLU A 154 0.67 20.43 -4.15
N LYS A 155 -0.58 20.03 -3.87
CA LYS A 155 -0.88 18.74 -3.23
C LYS A 155 -0.80 17.61 -4.25
N GLU A 156 -0.14 16.53 -3.89
CA GLU A 156 -0.11 15.29 -4.67
C GLU A 156 -0.63 14.13 -3.83
N VAL A 157 -1.33 13.21 -4.49
CA VAL A 157 -1.82 11.97 -3.89
C VAL A 157 -1.48 10.84 -4.84
N SER A 158 -0.78 9.83 -4.34
CA SER A 158 -0.46 8.61 -5.08
C SER A 158 -1.06 7.40 -4.39
N LEU A 159 -1.63 6.51 -5.18
CA LEU A 159 -2.13 5.22 -4.75
C LEU A 159 -1.27 4.13 -5.35
N MET A 160 -0.77 3.24 -4.50
CA MET A 160 -0.22 1.95 -4.91
C MET A 160 -1.16 0.84 -4.44
N LEU A 161 -1.65 0.06 -5.40
CA LEU A 161 -2.69 -0.94 -5.21
C LEU A 161 -2.11 -2.32 -5.49
N GLY A 162 -2.48 -3.30 -4.67
CA GLY A 162 -2.14 -4.70 -4.89
C GLY A 162 -3.22 -5.63 -4.34
N ARG A 163 -3.46 -6.77 -4.97
CA ARG A 163 -4.43 -7.76 -4.51
C ARG A 163 -3.75 -9.07 -4.12
N ASP A 164 -3.96 -9.49 -2.88
CA ASP A 164 -3.72 -10.86 -2.43
C ASP A 164 -4.93 -11.69 -2.86
N THR A 165 -4.80 -12.42 -3.97
CA THR A 165 -5.89 -13.21 -4.55
C THR A 165 -6.24 -14.45 -3.72
N GLU A 166 -5.30 -14.95 -2.92
CA GLU A 166 -5.54 -16.09 -2.03
C GLU A 166 -6.42 -15.69 -0.85
N LYS A 167 -6.19 -14.50 -0.28
CA LYS A 167 -6.97 -13.97 0.85
C LYS A 167 -8.17 -13.15 0.42
N GLY A 168 -8.25 -12.74 -0.85
CA GLY A 168 -9.28 -11.84 -1.34
C GLY A 168 -9.18 -10.42 -0.79
N ILE A 169 -7.98 -10.01 -0.33
CA ILE A 169 -7.73 -8.70 0.27
C ILE A 169 -6.93 -7.83 -0.69
N SER A 170 -7.34 -6.58 -0.83
CA SER A 170 -6.62 -5.55 -1.55
C SER A 170 -5.85 -4.66 -0.58
N SER A 171 -4.54 -4.53 -0.80
CA SER A 171 -3.69 -3.55 -0.14
C SER A 171 -3.75 -2.23 -0.91
N VAL A 172 -3.91 -1.14 -0.16
CA VAL A 172 -3.95 0.22 -0.69
C VAL A 172 -2.95 1.05 0.10
N VAL A 173 -1.91 1.52 -0.57
CA VAL A 173 -0.92 2.44 -0.01
C VAL A 173 -1.22 3.82 -0.57
N VAL A 174 -1.57 4.75 0.30
CA VAL A 174 -1.83 6.16 -0.02
C VAL A 174 -0.61 6.97 0.38
N THR A 175 0.00 7.68 -0.56
CA THR A 175 1.06 8.66 -0.28
C THR A 175 0.52 10.06 -0.57
N TYR A 176 0.72 11.02 0.34
CA TYR A 176 0.29 12.41 0.15
C TYR A 176 1.33 13.42 0.66
N ASN A 177 1.29 14.62 0.08
CA ASN A 177 2.06 15.80 0.50
C ASN A 177 1.23 17.09 0.41
#